data_AF-A0A060T0D9-F1
#
_entry.id   AF-A0A060T0D9-F1
#
_cell.length_a   1.000
_cell.length_b   1.000
_cell.length_c   1.000
_cell.angle_alpha   90.00
_cell.angle_beta   90.00
_cell.angle_gamma   90.00
#
_symmetry.space_group_name_H-M   'P 1'
#
loop_
_entity.id
_entity.type
_entity.pdbx_description
1 polymer ?
#
loop_
_entity_poly.entity_id
_entity_poly.type
_entity_poly.pdbx_seq_one_letter_code
_entity_poly.pdbx_strand_id
1 'polypeptide(L)'
;MSETSPSSSSEGSDATLVNQTEFDVYLQAVFGYLDPQHYDIVSSNLRVIKYSEDSPDFWSCLGHFIRFASKYQLLLNEDLVLVIQDGANICDEIVSYLQKSRVKYKYLVGLANCFIISMLSKPHEAASNKAGKRFLDESGFGSRVDAAGSYEIFLRLHSMHDICSTVFINLHTVEKAQKVVANKKRDGLGTKLPDYTAYPTYLPLIRFIQGAPTIPTFMIETGMSDQTVKVEVDCISIILGVGFNVEAVLGIHLKVNQASQELGSMGLIVFDVSVGAMFDLFNSLVDSYEKALVSMVLKRKAQFKKDEVEAICQLKECIDGDGDYDSLCNNIAKQYRRRMKHDRMRHLNAPEIPDKELTRIVLNDFGFKTAELIAEGNYYQDLINRCNEALGYFGVQELLDPDTIRKAEAFMIQQLYRRRKVQTVTAEVQQDLILPTTALSSTHWRKQKKIVLTPAILKRCFGEISLHCTKNRVE
;
A
#
# COMPACT_ATOMS: atom_id res chain seq x y z
N MET A 1 -35.92 -18.61 55.67
CA MET A 1 -37.13 -17.78 55.51
C MET A 1 -36.72 -16.32 55.48
N SER A 2 -37.18 -15.59 54.46
CA SER A 2 -37.28 -14.11 54.29
C SER A 2 -36.05 -13.26 54.62
N GLU A 3 -35.34 -12.76 53.61
CA GLU A 3 -35.57 -11.45 52.93
C GLU A 3 -35.05 -10.25 53.73
N THR A 4 -34.09 -9.53 53.15
CA THR A 4 -34.15 -8.05 52.96
C THR A 4 -32.93 -7.60 52.15
N SER A 5 -33.19 -7.06 50.96
CA SER A 5 -32.28 -6.15 50.26
C SER A 5 -32.35 -4.76 50.91
N PRO A 6 -31.28 -3.96 50.82
CA PRO A 6 -31.43 -2.56 50.46
C PRO A 6 -30.53 -2.14 49.27
N SER A 7 -30.95 -1.05 48.65
CA SER A 7 -30.64 -0.53 47.32
C SER A 7 -29.53 0.53 47.26
N SER A 8 -28.88 0.60 46.08
CA SER A 8 -28.42 1.77 45.31
C SER A 8 -27.57 2.91 45.92
N SER A 9 -26.38 3.13 45.34
CA SER A 9 -25.83 4.42 44.83
C SER A 9 -24.53 4.09 44.07
N SER A 10 -24.47 4.16 42.73
CA SER A 10 -24.10 5.32 41.90
C SER A 10 -22.89 6.13 42.42
N GLU A 11 -21.74 5.97 41.76
CA GLU A 11 -20.77 6.99 41.31
C GLU A 11 -19.30 6.57 41.44
N GLY A 12 -18.52 6.96 40.42
CA GLY A 12 -17.08 6.73 40.23
C GLY A 12 -16.77 6.10 38.87
N SER A 13 -17.33 6.59 37.75
CA SER A 13 -16.76 7.66 36.90
C SER A 13 -15.26 7.53 36.60
N ASP A 14 -14.97 7.54 35.30
CA ASP A 14 -13.73 8.03 34.68
C ASP A 14 -12.40 7.52 35.22
N ALA A 15 -12.05 6.29 34.85
CA ALA A 15 -10.65 5.87 34.82
C ALA A 15 -10.17 5.70 33.37
N THR A 16 -9.49 6.73 32.87
CA THR A 16 -8.45 6.73 31.81
C THR A 16 -8.87 6.92 30.34
N LEU A 17 -9.62 7.98 30.05
CA LEU A 17 -9.61 8.68 28.75
C LEU A 17 -8.55 9.80 28.66
N VAL A 18 -7.67 9.92 29.67
CA VAL A 18 -6.68 10.99 29.75
C VAL A 18 -5.45 10.63 28.89
N ASN A 19 -5.24 11.42 27.83
CA ASN A 19 -4.15 11.35 26.83
C ASN A 19 -4.20 10.18 25.83
N GLN A 20 -5.31 10.02 25.11
CA GLN A 20 -5.28 9.28 23.84
C GLN A 20 -5.05 10.27 22.69
N THR A 21 -4.08 9.97 21.83
CA THR A 21 -3.94 10.69 20.57
C THR A 21 -5.07 10.26 19.61
N GLU A 22 -5.50 11.11 18.66
CA GLU A 22 -6.49 10.69 17.63
C GLU A 22 -6.05 9.41 16.86
N PHE A 23 -4.76 9.10 16.92
CA PHE A 23 -4.14 7.92 16.34
C PHE A 23 -4.52 6.66 17.11
N ASP A 24 -4.41 6.72 18.44
CA ASP A 24 -4.83 5.63 19.31
C ASP A 24 -6.32 5.35 19.09
N VAL A 25 -7.12 6.40 18.89
CA VAL A 25 -8.54 6.29 18.57
C VAL A 25 -8.78 5.61 17.23
N TYR A 26 -8.09 6.01 16.15
CA TYR A 26 -8.28 5.38 14.83
C TYR A 26 -7.90 3.90 14.83
N LEU A 27 -6.73 3.55 15.40
CA LEU A 27 -6.35 2.14 15.54
C LEU A 27 -7.33 1.40 16.45
N GLN A 28 -7.82 2.05 17.50
CA GLN A 28 -8.86 1.49 18.34
C GLN A 28 -10.15 1.19 17.56
N ALA A 29 -10.57 2.10 16.67
CA ALA A 29 -11.75 1.92 15.83
C ALA A 29 -11.62 0.70 14.91
N VAL A 30 -10.50 0.61 14.19
CA VAL A 30 -10.21 -0.46 13.22
C VAL A 30 -10.14 -1.81 13.90
N PHE A 31 -9.43 -1.91 15.02
CA PHE A 31 -9.23 -3.18 15.70
C PHE A 31 -10.34 -3.51 16.72
N GLY A 32 -11.52 -2.88 16.59
CA GLY A 32 -12.72 -3.24 17.35
C GLY A 32 -12.62 -2.95 18.85
N TYR A 33 -11.83 -1.94 19.22
CA TYR A 33 -11.62 -1.51 20.61
C TYR A 33 -12.51 -0.33 21.02
N LEU A 34 -13.20 0.31 20.06
CA LEU A 34 -14.21 1.33 20.33
C LEU A 34 -15.62 0.74 20.25
N ASP A 35 -16.45 1.05 21.26
CA ASP A 35 -17.88 0.71 21.27
C ASP A 35 -18.69 1.73 20.43
N PRO A 36 -19.35 1.32 19.34
CA PRO A 36 -20.18 2.20 18.52
C PRO A 36 -21.27 2.98 19.30
N GLN A 37 -21.71 2.47 20.45
CA GLN A 37 -22.80 3.07 21.25
C GLN A 37 -22.35 4.23 22.16
N HIS A 38 -21.05 4.46 22.33
CA HIS A 38 -20.53 5.45 23.30
C HIS A 38 -19.81 6.64 22.64
N TYR A 39 -19.86 6.72 21.31
CA TYR A 39 -18.92 7.55 20.58
C TYR A 39 -19.58 8.32 19.43
N ASP A 40 -20.52 9.20 19.81
CA ASP A 40 -21.01 10.27 18.93
C ASP A 40 -19.93 11.36 18.65
N ILE A 41 -18.76 11.29 19.30
CA ILE A 41 -17.75 12.37 19.27
C ILE A 41 -16.32 11.82 19.50
N VAL A 42 -15.70 11.09 18.57
CA VAL A 42 -14.27 10.71 18.74
C VAL A 42 -13.29 11.55 17.91
N SER A 43 -13.83 12.35 17.00
CA SER A 43 -13.20 13.51 16.34
C SER A 43 -14.21 14.02 15.31
N SER A 44 -14.10 15.28 14.85
CA SER A 44 -15.02 15.84 13.84
C SER A 44 -15.03 15.08 12.51
N ASN A 45 -14.02 14.25 12.27
CA ASN A 45 -13.72 13.63 10.98
C ASN A 45 -13.83 12.09 10.96
N LEU A 46 -13.76 11.39 12.09
CA LEU A 46 -13.91 9.93 12.20
C LEU A 46 -15.27 9.52 12.78
N ARG A 47 -15.97 8.61 12.10
CA ARG A 47 -17.17 7.93 12.62
C ARG A 47 -16.96 6.43 12.66
N VAL A 48 -17.60 5.78 13.63
CA VAL A 48 -17.59 4.31 13.76
C VAL A 48 -19.03 3.82 13.82
N ILE A 49 -19.37 2.85 12.99
CA ILE A 49 -20.62 2.10 13.08
C ILE A 49 -20.30 0.61 13.07
N LYS A 50 -21.22 -0.22 13.54
CA LYS A 50 -21.09 -1.67 13.48
C LYS A 50 -22.23 -2.26 12.69
N TYR A 51 -21.90 -3.19 11.80
CA TYR A 51 -22.89 -3.99 11.10
C TYR A 51 -23.33 -5.16 11.98
N SER A 52 -24.64 -5.39 12.05
CA SER A 52 -25.25 -6.63 12.51
C SER A 52 -26.51 -6.88 11.70
N GLU A 53 -26.84 -8.14 11.42
CA GLU A 53 -28.05 -8.52 10.66
C GLU A 53 -29.33 -7.96 11.30
N ASP A 54 -29.35 -7.83 12.63
CA ASP A 54 -30.48 -7.30 13.40
C ASP A 54 -30.48 -5.76 13.54
N SER A 55 -29.57 -5.03 12.89
CA SER A 55 -29.51 -3.56 13.00
C SER A 55 -30.38 -2.89 11.92
N PRO A 56 -31.59 -2.40 12.25
CA PRO A 56 -32.47 -1.78 11.27
C PRO A 56 -31.93 -0.44 10.74
N ASP A 57 -31.06 0.23 11.51
CA ASP A 57 -30.64 1.60 11.24
C ASP A 57 -29.31 1.72 10.49
N PHE A 58 -28.61 0.60 10.23
CA PHE A 58 -27.29 0.59 9.59
C PHE A 58 -27.23 1.43 8.30
N TRP A 59 -28.15 1.17 7.36
CA TRP A 59 -28.21 1.88 6.08
C TRP A 59 -28.60 3.35 6.23
N SER A 60 -29.40 3.69 7.24
CA SER A 60 -29.76 5.07 7.58
C SER A 60 -28.53 5.85 8.06
N CYS A 61 -27.74 5.25 8.97
CA CYS A 61 -26.49 5.81 9.48
C CYS A 61 -25.46 6.02 8.37
N LEU A 62 -25.26 5.03 7.50
CA LEU A 62 -24.38 5.15 6.33
C LEU A 62 -24.86 6.29 5.41
N GLY A 63 -26.16 6.36 5.11
CA GLY A 63 -26.74 7.42 4.30
C GLY A 63 -26.62 8.82 4.92
N HIS A 64 -26.70 8.93 6.24
CA HIS A 64 -26.44 10.18 6.97
C HIS A 64 -25.00 10.63 6.84
N PHE A 65 -24.04 9.72 7.01
CA PHE A 65 -22.63 10.02 6.82
C PHE A 65 -22.33 10.52 5.40
N ILE A 66 -22.83 9.84 4.37
CA ILE A 66 -22.60 10.22 2.97
C ILE A 66 -23.20 11.60 2.65
N ARG A 67 -24.43 11.90 3.13
CA ARG A 67 -25.05 13.22 2.97
C ARG A 67 -24.26 14.32 3.68
N PHE A 68 -23.84 14.05 4.91
CA PHE A 68 -22.99 14.96 5.68
C PHE A 68 -21.68 15.22 4.94
N ALA A 69 -20.96 14.18 4.54
CA ALA A 69 -19.68 14.30 3.86
C ALA A 69 -19.80 15.07 2.54
N SER A 70 -20.82 14.79 1.74
CA SER A 70 -21.09 15.51 0.48
C SER A 70 -21.25 17.01 0.66
N LYS A 71 -21.84 17.43 1.79
CA LYS A 71 -22.13 18.84 2.07
C LYS A 71 -20.92 19.59 2.64
N TYR A 72 -20.14 18.93 3.49
CA TYR A 72 -19.14 19.62 4.33
C TYR A 72 -17.69 19.36 3.93
N GLN A 73 -17.39 18.33 3.12
CA GLN A 73 -16.01 17.99 2.72
C GLN A 73 -15.24 19.13 2.06
N LEU A 74 -15.91 20.03 1.32
CA LEU A 74 -15.25 21.18 0.67
C LEU A 74 -14.85 22.29 1.65
N LEU A 75 -15.39 22.26 2.86
CA LEU A 75 -15.15 23.24 3.91
C LEU A 75 -14.09 22.77 4.91
N LEU A 76 -13.55 21.56 4.72
CA LEU A 76 -12.60 20.93 5.62
C LEU A 76 -11.27 20.67 4.89
N ASN A 77 -10.17 20.86 5.61
CA ASN A 77 -8.85 20.38 5.22
C ASN A 77 -8.55 19.02 5.84
N GLU A 78 -9.56 18.14 5.93
CA GLU A 78 -9.45 16.83 6.55
C GLU A 78 -10.36 15.85 5.83
N ASP A 79 -9.92 14.59 5.75
CA ASP A 79 -10.74 13.53 5.18
C ASP A 79 -11.80 13.08 6.17
N LEU A 80 -13.02 12.84 5.69
CA LEU A 80 -14.06 12.25 6.53
C LEU A 80 -13.98 10.73 6.41
N VAL A 81 -13.81 10.05 7.54
CA VAL A 81 -13.60 8.61 7.60
C VAL A 81 -14.76 7.94 8.33
N LEU A 82 -15.30 6.87 7.76
CA LEU A 82 -16.26 5.98 8.42
C LEU A 82 -15.65 4.59 8.53
N VAL A 83 -15.49 4.09 9.75
CA VAL A 83 -15.12 2.70 10.03
C VAL A 83 -16.39 1.91 10.30
N ILE A 84 -16.64 0.90 9.47
CA ILE A 84 -17.76 -0.03 9.62
C ILE A 84 -17.20 -1.35 10.17
N GLN A 85 -17.32 -1.55 11.48
CA GLN A 85 -16.97 -2.81 12.12
C GLN A 85 -17.85 -3.94 11.59
N ASP A 86 -17.24 -5.10 11.34
CA ASP A 86 -17.88 -6.26 10.68
C ASP A 86 -18.43 -5.97 9.27
N GLY A 87 -18.12 -4.80 8.70
CA GLY A 87 -18.56 -4.41 7.35
C GLY A 87 -17.90 -5.20 6.23
N ALA A 88 -16.80 -5.91 6.49
CA ALA A 88 -16.20 -6.80 5.49
C ALA A 88 -17.13 -7.96 5.09
N ASN A 89 -18.09 -8.33 5.97
CA ASN A 89 -19.07 -9.38 5.71
C ASN A 89 -20.13 -8.98 4.66
N ILE A 90 -20.33 -7.68 4.43
CA ILE A 90 -21.34 -7.13 3.52
C ILE A 90 -20.74 -6.07 2.58
N CYS A 91 -19.48 -6.28 2.19
CA CYS A 91 -18.72 -5.29 1.43
C CYS A 91 -19.37 -5.01 0.07
N ASP A 92 -19.89 -6.03 -0.62
CA ASP A 92 -20.51 -5.91 -1.94
C ASP A 92 -21.82 -5.09 -1.87
N GLU A 93 -22.61 -5.26 -0.81
CA GLU A 93 -23.81 -4.46 -0.57
C GLU A 93 -23.46 -3.00 -0.28
N ILE A 94 -22.43 -2.77 0.55
CA ILE A 94 -21.95 -1.41 0.85
C ILE A 94 -21.44 -0.73 -0.43
N VAL A 95 -20.61 -1.41 -1.23
CA VAL A 95 -20.10 -0.87 -2.50
C VAL A 95 -21.26 -0.57 -3.46
N SER A 96 -22.22 -1.49 -3.60
CA SER A 96 -23.41 -1.29 -4.44
C SER A 96 -24.27 -0.11 -3.98
N TYR A 97 -24.38 0.13 -2.67
CA TYR A 97 -25.03 1.30 -2.10
C TYR A 97 -24.27 2.58 -2.45
N LEU A 98 -22.95 2.59 -2.27
CA LEU A 98 -22.11 3.75 -2.50
C LEU A 98 -21.96 4.12 -3.98
N GLN A 99 -22.00 3.15 -4.90
CA GLN A 99 -22.01 3.39 -6.35
C GLN A 99 -23.23 4.23 -6.81
N LYS A 100 -24.34 4.16 -6.08
CA LYS A 100 -25.53 5.00 -6.33
C LYS A 100 -25.35 6.42 -5.80
N SER A 101 -24.34 6.65 -4.95
CA SER A 101 -24.00 7.97 -4.45
C SER A 101 -23.15 8.72 -5.49
N ARG A 102 -23.40 10.02 -5.69
CA ARG A 102 -22.61 10.87 -6.61
C ARG A 102 -21.29 11.35 -6.00
N VAL A 103 -20.85 10.73 -4.91
CA VAL A 103 -19.77 11.25 -4.09
C VAL A 103 -18.51 10.43 -4.35
N LYS A 104 -17.36 11.10 -4.43
CA LYS A 104 -16.08 10.42 -4.57
C LYS A 104 -15.63 9.89 -3.21
N TYR A 105 -15.33 8.60 -3.14
CA TYR A 105 -14.82 7.94 -1.96
C TYR A 105 -13.66 7.00 -2.32
N LYS A 106 -12.85 6.70 -1.31
CA LYS A 106 -11.91 5.58 -1.29
C LYS A 106 -12.36 4.60 -0.21
N TYR A 107 -11.96 3.34 -0.33
CA TYR A 107 -12.23 2.36 0.71
C TYR A 107 -11.08 1.38 0.94
N LEU A 108 -11.12 0.81 2.13
CA LEU A 108 -10.28 -0.29 2.59
C LEU A 108 -11.19 -1.32 3.26
N VAL A 109 -11.21 -2.55 2.75
CA VAL A 109 -11.98 -3.68 3.30
C VAL A 109 -11.02 -4.69 3.91
N GLY A 110 -11.45 -5.39 4.96
CA GLY A 110 -10.82 -6.60 5.48
C GLY A 110 -9.81 -6.37 6.60
N LEU A 111 -9.28 -5.16 6.76
CA LEU A 111 -8.43 -4.82 7.91
C LEU A 111 -9.25 -4.99 9.21
N ALA A 112 -8.89 -6.00 10.00
CA ALA A 112 -9.61 -6.37 11.22
C ALA A 112 -11.14 -6.54 11.03
N ASN A 113 -11.54 -7.16 9.91
CA ASN A 113 -12.95 -7.37 9.53
C ASN A 113 -13.77 -6.09 9.28
N CYS A 114 -13.12 -4.92 9.12
CA CYS A 114 -13.80 -3.66 8.88
C CYS A 114 -13.99 -3.34 7.38
N PHE A 115 -14.97 -2.50 7.10
CA PHE A 115 -15.06 -1.73 5.86
C PHE A 115 -14.85 -0.25 6.19
N ILE A 116 -13.80 0.37 5.66
CA ILE A 116 -13.41 1.75 5.97
C ILE A 116 -13.65 2.59 4.73
N ILE A 117 -14.48 3.62 4.85
CA ILE A 117 -14.73 4.62 3.80
C ILE A 117 -13.92 5.87 4.14
N SER A 118 -13.24 6.44 3.15
CA SER A 118 -12.55 7.73 3.27
C SER A 118 -13.02 8.68 2.17
N MET A 119 -13.51 9.85 2.58
CA MET A 119 -13.97 10.93 1.72
C MET A 119 -12.86 11.97 1.65
N LEU A 120 -12.11 11.98 0.54
CA LEU A 120 -10.89 12.76 0.43
C LEU A 120 -11.13 14.28 0.39
N SER A 121 -10.53 15.03 1.29
CA SER A 121 -10.48 16.48 1.20
C SER A 121 -9.82 16.93 -0.10
N LYS A 122 -10.05 18.17 -0.51
CA LYS A 122 -9.45 18.71 -1.74
C LYS A 122 -7.92 18.81 -1.72
N PRO A 123 -7.26 19.25 -0.65
CA PRO A 123 -5.81 19.24 -0.60
C PRO A 123 -5.24 17.81 -0.59
N HIS A 124 -5.94 16.83 0.01
CA HIS A 124 -5.59 15.42 -0.18
C HIS A 124 -5.70 15.01 -1.67
N GLU A 125 -6.85 15.22 -2.32
CA GLU A 125 -7.06 14.87 -3.75
C GLU A 125 -5.96 15.47 -4.64
N ALA A 126 -5.51 16.69 -4.32
CA ALA A 126 -4.42 17.37 -5.01
C ALA A 126 -3.06 16.71 -4.80
N ALA A 127 -2.69 16.38 -3.56
CA ALA A 127 -1.42 15.72 -3.28
C ALA A 127 -1.35 14.33 -3.91
N SER A 128 -2.42 13.54 -3.79
CA SER A 128 -2.50 12.20 -4.37
C SER A 128 -2.38 12.20 -5.89
N ASN A 129 -3.27 12.92 -6.57
CA ASN A 129 -3.39 12.82 -8.03
C ASN A 129 -2.48 13.80 -8.78
N LYS A 130 -2.45 15.06 -8.35
CA LYS A 130 -1.72 16.11 -9.08
C LYS A 130 -0.23 16.07 -8.76
N ALA A 131 0.14 16.03 -7.48
CA ALA A 131 1.54 15.96 -7.11
C ALA A 131 2.14 14.60 -7.50
N GLY A 132 1.41 13.50 -7.32
CA GLY A 132 1.79 12.18 -7.82
C GLY A 132 2.12 12.18 -9.32
N LYS A 133 1.21 12.65 -10.16
CA LYS A 133 1.46 12.80 -11.61
C LYS A 133 2.67 13.69 -11.90
N ARG A 134 2.79 14.83 -11.22
CA ARG A 134 3.91 15.74 -11.43
C ARG A 134 5.26 15.10 -11.05
N PHE A 135 5.31 14.34 -9.96
CA PHE A 135 6.51 13.60 -9.60
C PHE A 135 6.94 12.63 -10.70
N LEU A 136 5.98 12.01 -11.40
CA LEU A 136 6.28 11.18 -12.56
C LEU A 136 6.75 11.99 -13.77
N ASP A 137 6.04 13.06 -14.13
CA ASP A 137 6.38 13.90 -15.27
C ASP A 137 7.81 14.46 -15.13
N GLU A 138 8.17 14.89 -13.93
CA GLU A 138 9.49 15.46 -13.61
C GLU A 138 10.57 14.37 -13.34
N SER A 139 10.19 13.09 -13.25
CA SER A 139 11.15 11.99 -13.07
C SER A 139 11.99 11.68 -14.32
N GLY A 140 11.59 12.23 -15.48
CA GLY A 140 12.18 11.91 -16.78
C GLY A 140 11.69 10.60 -17.40
N PHE A 141 10.58 10.05 -16.89
CA PHE A 141 9.90 8.85 -17.41
C PHE A 141 8.53 9.13 -18.02
N GLY A 142 8.17 10.40 -18.27
CA GLY A 142 6.81 10.83 -18.61
C GLY A 142 6.11 10.07 -19.75
N SER A 143 6.78 9.77 -20.88
CA SER A 143 6.17 9.01 -21.99
C SER A 143 6.20 7.48 -21.79
N ARG A 144 6.92 7.02 -20.77
CA ARG A 144 7.21 5.60 -20.49
C ARG A 144 6.43 5.04 -19.32
N VAL A 145 5.72 5.89 -18.59
CA VAL A 145 4.99 5.50 -17.39
C VAL A 145 3.56 5.96 -17.53
N ASP A 146 2.64 5.02 -17.34
CA ASP A 146 1.22 5.32 -17.30
C ASP A 146 0.78 5.47 -15.85
N ALA A 147 -0.06 6.50 -15.63
CA ALA A 147 -0.88 6.55 -14.44
C ALA A 147 -1.93 5.45 -14.54
N ALA A 148 -1.84 4.46 -13.66
CA ALA A 148 -2.77 3.34 -13.59
C ALA A 148 -4.10 3.71 -12.92
N GLY A 149 -4.22 4.95 -12.46
CA GLY A 149 -5.39 5.46 -11.77
C GLY A 149 -5.59 4.76 -10.43
N SER A 150 -6.85 4.44 -10.11
CA SER A 150 -7.21 3.73 -8.89
C SER A 150 -7.20 2.22 -9.17
N TYR A 151 -6.13 1.53 -8.77
CA TYR A 151 -5.96 0.09 -8.95
C TYR A 151 -6.37 -0.64 -7.68
N GLU A 152 -7.48 -1.40 -7.69
CA GLU A 152 -7.85 -2.18 -6.50
C GLU A 152 -6.82 -3.29 -6.27
N ILE A 153 -6.16 -3.25 -5.10
CA ILE A 153 -5.26 -4.30 -4.65
C ILE A 153 -6.01 -5.24 -3.73
N PHE A 154 -5.87 -6.54 -3.97
CA PHE A 154 -6.22 -7.54 -2.97
C PHE A 154 -5.18 -7.49 -1.86
N LEU A 155 -5.65 -7.30 -0.64
CA LEU A 155 -4.83 -7.34 0.54
C LEU A 155 -4.83 -8.75 1.13
N ARG A 156 -3.64 -9.25 1.41
CA ARG A 156 -3.40 -10.45 2.21
C ARG A 156 -2.74 -10.03 3.50
N LEU A 157 -3.51 -9.35 4.34
CA LEU A 157 -3.00 -8.83 5.59
C LEU A 157 -2.82 -9.97 6.58
N HIS A 158 -1.61 -10.06 7.10
CA HIS A 158 -1.29 -10.97 8.19
C HIS A 158 -0.35 -10.27 9.17
N SER A 159 -0.43 -10.67 10.44
CA SER A 159 0.37 -10.15 11.53
C SER A 159 0.34 -8.62 11.63
N MET A 160 -0.71 -7.93 11.14
CA MET A 160 -0.74 -6.46 11.08
C MET A 160 -0.63 -5.85 12.47
N HIS A 161 -1.26 -6.49 13.46
CA HIS A 161 -1.13 -6.10 14.84
C HIS A 161 0.32 -6.21 15.34
N ASP A 162 1.00 -7.32 15.05
CA ASP A 162 2.38 -7.57 15.49
C ASP A 162 3.38 -6.66 14.77
N ILE A 163 3.13 -6.37 13.50
CA ILE A 163 3.89 -5.40 12.72
C ILE A 163 3.75 -4.03 13.37
N CYS A 164 2.52 -3.55 13.57
CA CYS A 164 2.25 -2.25 14.19
C CYS A 164 2.84 -2.15 15.61
N SER A 165 2.69 -3.18 16.45
CA SER A 165 3.22 -3.18 17.82
C SER A 165 4.76 -3.20 17.87
N THR A 166 5.41 -3.71 16.82
CA THR A 166 6.88 -3.73 16.70
C THR A 166 7.43 -2.45 16.08
N VAL A 167 6.71 -1.85 15.14
CA VAL A 167 7.17 -0.63 14.45
C VAL A 167 6.88 0.65 15.24
N PHE A 168 5.86 0.65 16.10
CA PHE A 168 5.47 1.79 16.95
C PHE A 168 5.79 1.51 18.43
N ILE A 169 6.41 2.48 19.13
CA ILE A 169 7.22 2.22 20.34
C ILE A 169 6.49 2.60 21.66
N ASN A 170 5.22 3.05 21.63
CA ASN A 170 4.55 3.50 22.85
C ASN A 170 4.23 2.32 23.81
N LEU A 171 4.92 2.30 24.96
CA LEU A 171 4.85 1.27 26.01
C LEU A 171 3.43 1.03 26.56
N HIS A 172 2.60 2.06 26.67
CA HIS A 172 1.24 1.92 27.21
C HIS A 172 0.29 1.22 26.22
N THR A 173 0.64 1.26 24.94
CA THR A 173 -0.06 0.60 23.84
C THR A 173 0.34 -0.87 23.71
N VAL A 174 1.60 -1.20 24.04
CA VAL A 174 2.16 -2.57 23.97
C VAL A 174 1.52 -3.53 25.00
N GLU A 175 1.33 -3.13 26.25
CA GLU A 175 0.70 -4.00 27.28
C GLU A 175 -0.79 -4.26 27.01
N LYS A 176 -1.52 -3.25 26.51
CA LYS A 176 -2.92 -3.40 26.09
C LYS A 176 -3.03 -4.26 24.83
N ALA A 177 -2.12 -4.10 23.88
CA ALA A 177 -2.01 -4.93 22.68
C ALA A 177 -1.75 -6.41 23.02
N GLN A 178 -0.86 -6.71 23.96
CA GLN A 178 -0.53 -8.08 24.37
C GLN A 178 -1.72 -8.85 24.99
N LYS A 179 -2.61 -8.18 25.74
CA LYS A 179 -3.84 -8.80 26.29
C LYS A 179 -4.89 -9.16 25.22
N VAL A 180 -4.79 -8.58 24.04
CA VAL A 180 -5.79 -8.76 22.96
C VAL A 180 -5.42 -9.88 22.00
N VAL A 181 -4.12 -10.13 21.81
CA VAL A 181 -3.57 -11.18 20.92
C VAL A 181 -4.08 -12.58 21.30
N ALA A 182 -4.45 -12.79 22.57
CA ALA A 182 -4.87 -14.10 23.06
C ALA A 182 -6.15 -14.67 22.42
N ASN A 183 -7.00 -13.88 21.74
CA ASN A 183 -8.37 -14.34 21.41
C ASN A 183 -8.89 -14.23 19.97
N LYS A 184 -8.31 -13.46 19.03
CA LYS A 184 -8.96 -13.30 17.71
C LYS A 184 -7.94 -13.19 16.57
N LYS A 185 -7.90 -14.20 15.69
CA LYS A 185 -7.17 -14.19 14.41
C LYS A 185 -7.64 -12.99 13.55
N ARG A 186 -6.96 -11.84 13.65
CA ARG A 186 -7.36 -10.53 13.07
C ARG A 186 -6.74 -10.23 11.70
N ASP A 187 -6.33 -11.29 11.03
CA ASP A 187 -5.71 -11.27 9.70
C ASP A 187 -6.72 -11.78 8.68
N GLY A 188 -6.81 -11.13 7.52
CA GLY A 188 -7.91 -11.34 6.58
C GLY A 188 -7.61 -10.92 5.16
N LEU A 189 -8.46 -11.41 4.25
CA LEU A 189 -8.51 -10.92 2.88
C LEU A 189 -9.22 -9.56 2.88
N GLY A 190 -8.68 -8.66 2.10
CA GLY A 190 -9.20 -7.31 1.97
C GLY A 190 -9.04 -6.76 0.58
N THR A 191 -9.59 -5.58 0.35
CA THR A 191 -9.32 -4.80 -0.85
C THR A 191 -9.02 -3.36 -0.46
N LYS A 192 -8.09 -2.74 -1.16
CA LYS A 192 -7.78 -1.31 -0.99
C LYS A 192 -7.65 -0.68 -2.35
N LEU A 193 -8.05 0.58 -2.42
CA LEU A 193 -7.89 1.39 -3.61
C LEU A 193 -6.85 2.48 -3.35
N PRO A 194 -5.58 2.29 -3.74
CA PRO A 194 -4.55 3.29 -3.48
C PRO A 194 -4.89 4.63 -4.09
N ASP A 195 -4.31 5.69 -3.53
CA ASP A 195 -4.66 7.04 -3.94
C ASP A 195 -4.16 7.36 -5.35
N TYR A 196 -2.95 6.91 -5.66
CA TYR A 196 -2.37 7.02 -6.99
C TYR A 196 -1.43 5.86 -7.27
N THR A 197 -1.43 5.39 -8.52
CA THR A 197 -0.61 4.26 -8.93
C THR A 197 0.00 4.47 -10.32
N ALA A 198 1.17 3.88 -10.54
CA ALA A 198 1.91 4.00 -11.78
C ALA A 198 2.70 2.73 -12.12
N TYR A 199 2.85 2.46 -13.41
CA TYR A 199 3.70 1.38 -13.94
C TYR A 199 4.36 1.79 -15.26
N PRO A 200 5.50 1.19 -15.64
CA PRO A 200 6.05 1.35 -16.97
C PRO A 200 5.12 0.76 -18.02
N THR A 201 4.94 1.43 -19.16
CA THR A 201 3.92 1.10 -20.18
C THR A 201 4.09 -0.30 -20.80
N TYR A 202 5.31 -0.86 -20.78
CA TYR A 202 5.54 -2.23 -21.26
C TYR A 202 5.02 -3.31 -20.30
N LEU A 203 4.90 -3.00 -19.01
CA LEU A 203 4.68 -4.01 -17.97
C LEU A 203 3.30 -4.69 -18.05
N PRO A 204 2.20 -3.97 -18.33
CA PRO A 204 0.92 -4.61 -18.60
C PRO A 204 0.99 -5.62 -19.75
N LEU A 205 1.74 -5.32 -20.82
CA LEU A 205 1.89 -6.22 -21.98
C LEU A 205 2.52 -7.55 -21.56
N ILE A 206 3.62 -7.49 -20.80
CA ILE A 206 4.30 -8.68 -20.27
C ILE A 206 3.37 -9.49 -19.36
N ARG A 207 2.63 -8.81 -18.49
CA ARG A 207 1.77 -9.46 -17.50
C ARG A 207 0.51 -10.05 -18.10
N PHE A 208 -0.05 -9.44 -19.13
CA PHE A 208 -1.13 -10.03 -19.94
C PHE A 208 -0.66 -11.33 -20.60
N ILE A 209 0.53 -11.35 -21.22
CA ILE A 209 1.11 -12.57 -21.79
C ILE A 209 1.30 -13.65 -20.72
N GLN A 210 1.74 -13.28 -19.52
CA GLN A 210 1.96 -14.22 -18.43
C GLN A 210 0.66 -14.67 -17.73
N GLY A 211 -0.44 -13.93 -17.89
CA GLY A 211 -1.62 -14.04 -17.01
C GLY A 211 -1.31 -13.65 -15.56
N ALA A 212 -0.34 -12.77 -15.34
CA ALA A 212 0.05 -12.27 -14.02
C ALA A 212 -0.84 -11.07 -13.60
N PRO A 213 -1.03 -10.82 -12.30
CA PRO A 213 -1.75 -9.64 -11.85
C PRO A 213 -0.99 -8.35 -12.21
N THR A 214 -1.70 -7.35 -12.72
CA THR A 214 -1.15 -6.07 -13.20
C THR A 214 -0.84 -5.07 -12.08
N ILE A 215 -0.15 -5.53 -11.03
CA ILE A 215 0.19 -4.75 -9.82
C ILE A 215 1.12 -3.55 -10.15
N PRO A 216 0.72 -2.30 -9.95
CA PRO A 216 1.59 -1.14 -10.18
C PRO A 216 2.95 -1.24 -9.46
N THR A 217 4.03 -0.78 -10.10
CA THR A 217 5.38 -0.80 -9.52
C THR A 217 5.62 0.35 -8.56
N PHE A 218 4.85 1.44 -8.70
CA PHE A 218 4.87 2.58 -7.81
C PHE A 218 3.45 2.92 -7.34
N MET A 219 3.30 3.12 -6.04
CA MET A 219 2.03 3.48 -5.41
C MET A 219 2.22 4.65 -4.46
N ILE A 220 1.20 5.48 -4.33
CA ILE A 220 1.18 6.61 -3.42
C ILE A 220 -0.04 6.49 -2.52
N GLU A 221 0.17 6.72 -1.23
CA GLU A 221 -0.87 6.94 -0.24
C GLU A 221 -0.71 8.34 0.32
N THR A 222 -1.79 9.07 0.42
CA THR A 222 -1.80 10.37 1.07
C THR A 222 -2.61 10.27 2.35
N GLY A 223 -2.21 11.04 3.35
CA GLY A 223 -3.04 11.27 4.51
C GLY A 223 -2.92 12.70 4.96
N MET A 224 -4.03 13.19 5.46
CA MET A 224 -4.19 14.55 5.94
C MET A 224 -4.67 14.47 7.37
N SER A 225 -3.72 14.67 8.29
CA SER A 225 -3.96 14.68 9.74
C SER A 225 -2.70 15.17 10.43
N ASP A 226 -2.75 15.36 11.74
CA ASP A 226 -1.54 15.66 12.52
C ASP A 226 -0.64 14.43 12.70
N GLN A 227 -1.06 13.27 12.18
CA GLN A 227 -0.50 11.97 12.51
C GLN A 227 -0.09 11.18 11.26
N THR A 228 1.21 11.22 10.99
CA THR A 228 1.92 10.52 9.90
C THR A 228 1.62 9.01 9.85
N VAL A 229 1.20 8.43 10.97
CA VAL A 229 1.11 6.99 11.16
C VAL A 229 0.04 6.31 10.31
N LYS A 230 -1.13 6.93 10.11
CA LYS A 230 -2.18 6.34 9.25
C LYS A 230 -1.63 6.04 7.85
N VAL A 231 -0.93 7.01 7.28
CA VAL A 231 -0.29 6.89 5.96
C VAL A 231 0.72 5.74 5.95
N GLU A 232 1.51 5.61 7.00
CA GLU A 232 2.49 4.52 7.11
C GLU A 232 1.82 3.14 7.21
N VAL A 233 0.73 3.01 7.98
CA VAL A 233 -0.06 1.76 8.06
C VAL A 233 -0.69 1.42 6.71
N ASP A 234 -1.23 2.42 6.01
CA ASP A 234 -1.77 2.28 4.67
C ASP A 234 -0.69 1.81 3.68
N CYS A 235 0.53 2.39 3.74
CA CYS A 235 1.67 1.97 2.93
C CYS A 235 2.11 0.52 3.23
N ILE A 236 2.24 0.15 4.51
CA ILE A 236 2.59 -1.21 4.95
C ILE A 236 1.55 -2.22 4.43
N SER A 237 0.26 -1.88 4.58
CA SER A 237 -0.86 -2.71 4.15
C SER A 237 -0.80 -2.98 2.65
N ILE A 238 -0.48 -1.96 1.85
CA ILE A 238 -0.27 -2.11 0.41
C ILE A 238 0.87 -3.10 0.12
N ILE A 239 2.04 -2.89 0.73
CA ILE A 239 3.24 -3.69 0.45
C ILE A 239 2.99 -5.17 0.73
N LEU A 240 2.37 -5.47 1.88
CA LEU A 240 1.98 -6.83 2.26
C LEU A 240 0.89 -7.37 1.34
N GLY A 241 -0.10 -6.53 1.02
CA GLY A 241 -1.22 -6.89 0.17
C GLY A 241 -0.81 -7.39 -1.19
N VAL A 242 0.11 -6.68 -1.84
CA VAL A 242 0.66 -7.04 -3.14
C VAL A 242 1.76 -8.11 -3.07
N GLY A 243 2.01 -8.70 -1.90
CA GLY A 243 3.04 -9.71 -1.69
C GLY A 243 4.44 -9.23 -2.06
N PHE A 244 4.73 -7.95 -1.83
CA PHE A 244 5.98 -7.26 -2.18
C PHE A 244 6.28 -7.15 -3.69
N ASN A 245 5.28 -7.29 -4.58
CA ASN A 245 5.47 -7.14 -6.03
C ASN A 245 5.57 -5.67 -6.50
N VAL A 246 5.34 -4.70 -5.61
CA VAL A 246 5.60 -3.26 -5.81
C VAL A 246 7.08 -2.95 -5.60
N GLU A 247 7.64 -1.99 -6.33
CA GLU A 247 9.04 -1.57 -6.20
C GLU A 247 9.23 -0.44 -5.19
N ALA A 248 8.27 0.49 -5.10
CA ALA A 248 8.26 1.50 -4.05
C ALA A 248 6.84 1.97 -3.71
N VAL A 249 6.66 2.37 -2.44
CA VAL A 249 5.45 3.05 -1.98
C VAL A 249 5.85 4.40 -1.37
N LEU A 250 5.19 5.46 -1.82
CA LEU A 250 5.37 6.82 -1.31
C LEU A 250 4.18 7.22 -0.44
N GLY A 251 4.41 7.39 0.86
CA GLY A 251 3.48 8.08 1.74
C GLY A 251 3.62 9.59 1.62
N ILE A 252 2.52 10.31 1.42
CA ILE A 252 2.45 11.77 1.48
C ILE A 252 1.62 12.16 2.69
N HIS A 253 2.28 12.71 3.70
CA HIS A 253 1.63 13.20 4.91
C HIS A 253 1.47 14.71 4.84
N LEU A 254 0.25 15.21 4.80
CA LEU A 254 -0.04 16.64 4.77
C LEU A 254 -0.31 17.13 6.20
N LYS A 255 0.53 18.05 6.69
CA LYS A 255 0.35 18.72 7.98
C LYS A 255 -0.27 20.08 7.74
N VAL A 256 -1.58 20.17 7.93
CA VAL A 256 -2.33 21.42 7.87
C VAL A 256 -2.37 22.00 9.28
N ASN A 257 -2.03 23.27 9.43
CA ASN A 257 -2.14 23.94 10.72
C ASN A 257 -3.62 24.19 11.01
N GLN A 258 -4.13 23.63 12.12
CA GLN A 258 -5.54 23.72 12.48
C GLN A 258 -6.02 25.17 12.69
N ALA A 259 -5.17 26.03 13.25
CA ALA A 259 -5.51 27.43 13.52
C ALA A 259 -5.48 28.28 12.24
N SER A 260 -4.46 28.12 11.39
CA SER A 260 -4.34 28.92 10.17
C SER A 260 -5.07 28.30 8.98
N GLN A 261 -5.48 27.03 9.03
CA GLN A 261 -6.06 26.29 7.90
C GLN A 261 -5.16 26.30 6.65
N GLU A 262 -3.85 26.48 6.84
CA GLU A 262 -2.84 26.47 5.79
C GLU A 262 -2.01 25.18 5.86
N LEU A 263 -1.48 24.77 4.70
CA LEU A 263 -0.51 23.70 4.66
C LEU A 263 0.80 24.17 5.32
N GLY A 264 1.12 23.65 6.50
CA GLY A 264 2.36 23.96 7.21
C GLY A 264 3.55 23.17 6.65
N SER A 265 3.36 21.86 6.41
CA SER A 265 4.38 21.02 5.80
C SER A 265 3.79 19.80 5.09
N MET A 266 4.58 19.17 4.22
CA MET A 266 4.29 17.90 3.57
C MET A 266 5.42 16.91 3.90
N GLY A 267 5.12 15.87 4.68
CA GLY A 267 6.00 14.73 4.89
C GLY A 267 5.96 13.77 3.70
N LEU A 268 7.12 13.36 3.21
CA LEU A 268 7.29 12.36 2.16
C LEU A 268 8.00 11.14 2.75
N ILE A 269 7.36 9.99 2.69
CA ILE A 269 7.80 8.74 3.32
C ILE A 269 8.03 7.72 2.22
N VAL A 270 9.29 7.39 1.95
CA VAL A 270 9.65 6.46 0.87
C VAL A 270 9.94 5.09 1.47
N PHE A 271 9.07 4.14 1.15
CA PHE A 271 9.33 2.71 1.31
C PHE A 271 9.97 2.20 0.02
N ASP A 272 11.28 1.96 0.07
CA ASP A 272 12.00 1.28 -1.01
C ASP A 272 11.86 -0.24 -0.82
N VAL A 273 11.12 -0.86 -1.73
CA VAL A 273 10.76 -2.28 -1.70
C VAL A 273 11.39 -2.99 -2.91
N SER A 274 12.42 -2.39 -3.51
CA SER A 274 13.12 -2.95 -4.65
C SER A 274 13.94 -4.19 -4.26
N VAL A 275 14.27 -5.02 -5.26
CA VAL A 275 15.17 -6.17 -5.06
C VAL A 275 16.51 -5.71 -4.45
N GLY A 276 17.02 -4.56 -4.89
CA GLY A 276 18.25 -3.96 -4.33
C GLY A 276 18.13 -3.67 -2.84
N ALA A 277 17.08 -2.96 -2.42
CA ALA A 277 16.87 -2.60 -1.01
C ALA A 277 16.70 -3.85 -0.11
N MET A 278 15.97 -4.86 -0.59
CA MET A 278 15.83 -6.13 0.13
C MET A 278 17.14 -6.91 0.21
N PHE A 279 17.96 -6.88 -0.85
CA PHE A 279 19.26 -7.55 -0.84
C PHE A 279 20.26 -6.84 0.08
N ASP A 280 20.25 -5.52 0.12
CA ASP A 280 21.03 -4.74 1.09
C ASP A 280 20.59 -5.04 2.53
N LEU A 281 19.30 -5.29 2.77
CA LEU A 281 18.82 -5.81 4.05
C LEU A 281 19.38 -7.20 4.33
N PHE A 282 19.23 -8.15 3.41
CA PHE A 282 19.77 -9.50 3.56
C PHE A 282 21.27 -9.50 3.93
N ASN A 283 22.08 -8.70 3.24
CA ASN A 283 23.53 -8.63 3.47
C ASN A 283 23.90 -8.01 4.83
N SER A 284 23.05 -7.15 5.38
CA SER A 284 23.29 -6.49 6.67
C SER A 284 22.92 -7.34 7.88
N LEU A 285 22.11 -8.38 7.70
CA LEU A 285 21.72 -9.26 8.78
C LEU A 285 22.91 -10.15 9.18
N VAL A 286 23.01 -10.47 10.46
CA VAL A 286 24.04 -11.36 10.99
C VAL A 286 23.45 -12.74 11.29
N ASP A 287 22.25 -12.77 11.84
CA ASP A 287 21.57 -13.99 12.24
C ASP A 287 21.10 -14.82 11.02
N SER A 288 21.39 -16.13 11.07
CA SER A 288 21.08 -17.06 9.97
C SER A 288 19.59 -17.29 9.79
N TYR A 289 18.81 -17.27 10.88
CA TYR A 289 17.36 -17.45 10.83
C TYR A 289 16.68 -16.22 10.21
N GLU A 290 17.08 -15.02 10.63
CA GLU A 290 16.62 -13.75 10.03
C GLU A 290 16.97 -13.67 8.54
N LYS A 291 18.18 -14.10 8.15
CA LYS A 291 18.57 -14.22 6.74
C LYS A 291 17.67 -15.18 5.98
N ALA A 292 17.36 -16.33 6.56
CA ALA A 292 16.48 -17.31 5.94
C ALA A 292 15.06 -16.72 5.73
N LEU A 293 14.50 -16.01 6.73
CA LEU A 293 13.21 -15.32 6.60
C LEU A 293 13.22 -14.29 5.46
N VAL A 294 14.20 -13.37 5.44
CA VAL A 294 14.30 -12.36 4.37
C VAL A 294 14.50 -13.00 3.00
N SER A 295 15.25 -14.10 2.93
CA SER A 295 15.50 -14.85 1.69
C SER A 295 14.23 -15.42 1.08
N MET A 296 13.21 -15.79 1.87
CA MET A 296 11.94 -16.30 1.33
C MET A 296 11.26 -15.25 0.45
N VAL A 297 11.12 -14.03 0.98
CA VAL A 297 10.45 -12.92 0.29
C VAL A 297 11.30 -12.42 -0.87
N LEU A 298 12.61 -12.25 -0.64
CA LEU A 298 13.56 -11.76 -1.64
C LEU A 298 13.66 -12.70 -2.85
N LYS A 299 13.80 -14.01 -2.61
CA LYS A 299 13.82 -15.02 -3.68
C LYS A 299 12.57 -14.96 -4.55
N ARG A 300 11.39 -14.88 -3.92
CA ARG A 300 10.12 -14.83 -4.64
C ARG A 300 10.02 -13.59 -5.53
N LYS A 301 10.45 -12.43 -5.02
CA LYS A 301 10.50 -11.19 -5.80
C LYS A 301 11.54 -11.26 -6.93
N ALA A 302 12.74 -11.77 -6.65
CA ALA A 302 13.80 -11.92 -7.65
C ALA A 302 13.40 -12.87 -8.78
N GLN A 303 12.73 -13.99 -8.47
CA GLN A 303 12.20 -14.91 -9.48
C GLN A 303 11.17 -14.22 -10.38
N PHE A 304 10.25 -13.45 -9.79
CA PHE A 304 9.26 -12.70 -10.55
C PHE A 304 9.91 -11.66 -11.49
N LYS A 305 10.92 -10.93 -11.02
CA LYS A 305 11.68 -9.97 -11.86
C LYS A 305 12.48 -10.65 -12.95
N LYS A 306 13.08 -11.81 -12.67
CA LYS A 306 13.74 -12.62 -13.68
C LYS A 306 12.79 -13.04 -14.79
N ASP A 307 11.59 -13.49 -14.44
CA ASP A 307 10.57 -13.89 -15.41
C ASP A 307 10.10 -12.69 -16.27
N GLU A 308 9.97 -11.50 -15.68
CA GLU A 308 9.69 -10.25 -16.42
C GLU A 308 10.82 -9.93 -17.43
N VAL A 309 12.09 -9.97 -17.00
CA VAL A 309 13.25 -9.67 -17.87
C VAL A 309 13.43 -10.69 -18.99
N GLU A 310 13.28 -11.99 -18.69
CA GLU A 310 13.35 -13.06 -19.70
C GLU A 310 12.26 -12.89 -20.77
N ALA A 311 11.04 -12.52 -20.36
CA ALA A 311 9.96 -12.25 -21.32
C ALA A 311 10.28 -11.04 -22.22
N ILE A 312 10.84 -9.95 -21.68
CA ILE A 312 11.27 -8.79 -22.48
C ILE A 312 12.33 -9.20 -23.51
N CYS A 313 13.35 -9.97 -23.11
CA CYS A 313 14.38 -10.48 -24.02
C CYS A 313 13.76 -11.27 -25.18
N GLN A 314 12.92 -12.25 -24.84
CA GLN A 314 12.31 -13.15 -25.82
C GLN A 314 11.42 -12.39 -26.81
N LEU A 315 10.60 -11.46 -26.32
CA LEU A 315 9.73 -10.64 -27.18
C LEU A 315 10.55 -9.76 -28.11
N LYS A 316 11.62 -9.14 -27.60
CA LYS A 316 12.52 -8.34 -28.41
C LYS A 316 13.18 -9.14 -29.53
N GLU A 317 13.75 -10.30 -29.20
CA GLU A 317 14.38 -11.19 -30.19
C GLU A 317 13.40 -11.63 -31.28
N CYS A 318 12.16 -11.97 -30.90
CA CYS A 318 11.13 -12.35 -31.84
C CYS A 318 10.66 -11.18 -32.72
N ILE A 319 10.55 -9.97 -32.17
CA ILE A 319 10.12 -8.79 -32.93
C ILE A 319 11.21 -8.36 -33.91
N ASP A 320 12.47 -8.36 -33.48
CA ASP A 320 13.63 -7.97 -34.29
C ASP A 320 13.90 -9.01 -35.40
N GLY A 321 13.64 -10.30 -35.14
CA GLY A 321 13.82 -11.41 -36.09
C GLY A 321 12.58 -11.78 -36.92
N ASP A 322 11.49 -11.03 -36.81
CA ASP A 322 10.16 -11.33 -37.37
C ASP A 322 9.69 -12.78 -37.14
N GLY A 323 9.87 -13.27 -35.91
CA GLY A 323 9.45 -14.59 -35.48
C GLY A 323 7.94 -14.73 -35.28
N ASP A 324 7.53 -15.97 -35.01
CA ASP A 324 6.16 -16.35 -34.64
C ASP A 324 5.80 -15.83 -33.23
N TYR A 325 5.24 -14.63 -33.21
CA TYR A 325 4.91 -13.88 -32.01
C TYR A 325 3.84 -14.56 -31.15
N ASP A 326 2.81 -15.16 -31.77
CA ASP A 326 1.72 -15.80 -31.06
C ASP A 326 2.19 -17.08 -30.36
N SER A 327 2.99 -17.89 -31.07
CA SER A 327 3.62 -19.08 -30.49
C SER A 327 4.56 -18.70 -29.36
N LEU A 328 5.34 -17.61 -29.51
CA LEU A 328 6.19 -17.11 -28.43
C LEU A 328 5.39 -16.70 -27.19
N CYS A 329 4.34 -15.89 -27.34
CA CYS A 329 3.51 -15.46 -26.22
C CYS A 329 2.93 -16.65 -25.46
N ASN A 330 2.44 -17.66 -26.19
CA ASN A 330 1.97 -18.91 -25.59
C ASN A 330 3.06 -19.67 -24.84
N ASN A 331 4.31 -19.64 -25.33
CA ASN A 331 5.44 -20.28 -24.67
C ASN A 331 5.86 -19.52 -23.39
N ILE A 332 5.89 -18.18 -23.42
CA ILE A 332 6.12 -17.34 -22.23
C ILE A 332 5.08 -17.66 -21.15
N ALA A 333 3.79 -17.68 -21.52
CA ALA A 333 2.69 -18.01 -20.61
C ALA A 333 2.87 -19.39 -19.94
N LYS A 334 3.23 -20.41 -20.74
CA LYS A 334 3.49 -21.78 -20.26
C LYS A 334 4.69 -21.83 -19.32
N GLN A 335 5.80 -21.16 -19.66
CA GLN A 335 7.00 -21.11 -18.84
C GLN A 335 6.73 -20.47 -17.48
N TYR A 336 6.10 -19.29 -17.48
CA TYR A 336 5.73 -18.57 -16.26
C TYR A 336 4.85 -19.46 -15.37
N ARG A 337 3.77 -20.02 -15.90
CA ARG A 337 2.86 -20.88 -15.12
C ARG A 337 3.52 -22.13 -14.54
N ARG A 338 4.45 -22.75 -15.25
CA ARG A 338 5.22 -23.91 -14.74
C ARG A 338 6.04 -23.51 -13.51
N ARG A 339 6.66 -22.34 -13.52
CA ARG A 339 7.44 -21.81 -12.39
C ARG A 339 6.56 -21.39 -11.22
N MET A 340 5.37 -20.84 -11.51
CA MET A 340 4.43 -20.35 -10.50
C MET A 340 3.55 -21.41 -9.82
N LYS A 341 3.54 -22.67 -10.29
CA LYS A 341 2.72 -23.76 -9.72
C LYS A 341 2.89 -23.97 -8.21
N HIS A 342 4.01 -23.55 -7.64
CA HIS A 342 4.32 -23.69 -6.22
C HIS A 342 4.12 -22.40 -5.42
N ASP A 343 3.91 -21.26 -6.08
CA ASP A 343 3.58 -20.00 -5.43
C ASP A 343 2.07 -19.93 -5.19
N ARG A 344 1.62 -20.55 -4.08
CA ARG A 344 0.21 -20.60 -3.64
C ARG A 344 -0.37 -19.20 -3.36
N MET A 345 0.43 -18.14 -3.47
CA MET A 345 0.06 -16.80 -3.08
C MET A 345 -0.52 -15.93 -4.20
N ARG A 346 -0.57 -16.41 -5.46
CA ARG A 346 -0.95 -15.56 -6.60
C ARG A 346 -2.14 -16.12 -7.36
N HIS A 347 -3.20 -15.31 -7.47
CA HIS A 347 -4.24 -15.55 -8.47
C HIS A 347 -3.67 -15.22 -9.85
N LEU A 348 -3.80 -16.16 -10.78
CA LEU A 348 -3.40 -15.97 -12.17
C LEU A 348 -4.64 -15.73 -13.02
N ASN A 349 -4.55 -14.76 -13.92
CA ASN A 349 -5.54 -14.49 -14.94
C ASN A 349 -5.37 -15.46 -16.13
N ALA A 350 -6.35 -15.49 -17.02
CA ALA A 350 -6.15 -16.04 -18.35
C ALA A 350 -5.04 -15.23 -19.06
N PRO A 351 -4.10 -15.87 -19.79
CA PRO A 351 -3.11 -15.12 -20.55
C PRO A 351 -3.75 -14.62 -21.83
N GLU A 352 -3.25 -13.49 -22.29
CA GLU A 352 -3.71 -12.85 -23.51
C GLU A 352 -2.52 -12.50 -24.39
N ILE A 353 -2.78 -12.34 -25.69
CA ILE A 353 -1.76 -11.97 -26.67
C ILE A 353 -2.01 -10.50 -27.03
N PRO A 354 -1.15 -9.57 -26.57
CA PRO A 354 -1.29 -8.16 -26.93
C PRO A 354 -0.88 -7.93 -28.38
N ASP A 355 -1.38 -6.84 -28.99
CA ASP A 355 -1.05 -6.46 -30.35
C ASP A 355 0.48 -6.37 -30.59
N LYS A 356 0.97 -7.03 -31.65
CA LYS A 356 2.41 -7.12 -31.97
C LYS A 356 3.01 -5.75 -32.27
N GLU A 357 2.28 -4.87 -32.96
CA GLU A 357 2.78 -3.54 -33.32
C GLU A 357 2.87 -2.64 -32.08
N LEU A 358 1.86 -2.66 -31.23
CA LEU A 358 1.87 -1.96 -29.94
C LEU A 358 3.05 -2.42 -29.08
N THR A 359 3.26 -3.74 -28.95
CA THR A 359 4.40 -4.28 -28.21
C THR A 359 5.73 -3.84 -28.80
N ARG A 360 5.87 -3.83 -30.14
CA ARG A 360 7.07 -3.31 -30.81
C ARG A 360 7.32 -1.84 -30.47
N ILE A 361 6.31 -0.98 -30.63
CA ILE A 361 6.42 0.46 -30.36
C ILE A 361 6.85 0.70 -28.91
N VAL A 362 6.19 0.05 -27.96
CA VAL A 362 6.45 0.21 -26.53
C VAL A 362 7.84 -0.29 -26.16
N LEU A 363 8.26 -1.49 -26.58
CA LEU A 363 9.60 -2.00 -26.26
C LEU A 363 10.71 -1.16 -26.90
N ASN A 364 10.49 -0.63 -28.10
CA ASN A 364 11.44 0.25 -28.77
C ASN A 364 11.58 1.61 -28.07
N ASP A 365 10.49 2.18 -27.55
CA ASP A 365 10.54 3.44 -26.80
C ASP A 365 11.42 3.33 -25.53
N PHE A 366 11.45 2.16 -24.90
CA PHE A 366 12.34 1.89 -23.77
C PHE A 366 13.80 1.65 -24.19
N GLY A 367 14.08 1.32 -25.45
CA GLY A 367 15.45 1.19 -25.96
C GLY A 367 16.27 0.12 -25.22
N PHE A 368 15.64 -0.97 -24.79
CA PHE A 368 16.31 -2.05 -24.07
C PHE A 368 17.48 -2.64 -24.88
N LYS A 369 18.64 -2.82 -24.23
CA LYS A 369 19.78 -3.52 -24.83
C LYS A 369 19.82 -4.96 -24.35
N THR A 370 19.90 -5.90 -25.30
CA THR A 370 19.94 -7.35 -25.01
C THR A 370 21.03 -7.71 -23.99
N ALA A 371 22.23 -7.16 -24.13
CA ALA A 371 23.33 -7.42 -23.17
C ALA A 371 23.02 -6.93 -21.73
N GLU A 372 22.25 -5.85 -21.58
CA GLU A 372 21.87 -5.31 -20.26
C GLU A 372 20.78 -6.17 -19.63
N LEU A 373 19.79 -6.59 -20.42
CA LEU A 373 18.74 -7.51 -19.96
C LEU A 373 19.31 -8.88 -19.56
N ILE A 374 20.24 -9.44 -20.33
CA ILE A 374 20.92 -10.70 -19.98
C ILE A 374 21.70 -10.55 -18.67
N ALA A 375 22.44 -9.44 -18.51
CA ALA A 375 23.17 -9.18 -17.27
C ALA A 375 22.23 -9.04 -16.06
N GLU A 376 21.09 -8.39 -16.23
CA GLU A 376 20.05 -8.29 -15.18
C GLU A 376 19.42 -9.64 -14.85
N GLY A 377 19.12 -10.47 -15.86
CA GLY A 377 18.62 -11.83 -15.67
C GLY A 377 19.61 -12.71 -14.89
N ASN A 378 20.91 -12.60 -15.19
CA ASN A 378 21.97 -13.29 -14.46
C ASN A 378 22.08 -12.80 -13.01
N TYR A 379 22.00 -11.49 -12.78
CA TYR A 379 21.97 -10.91 -11.44
C TYR A 379 20.85 -11.50 -10.58
N TYR A 380 19.62 -11.59 -11.11
CA TYR A 380 18.52 -12.21 -10.38
C TYR A 380 18.76 -13.71 -10.15
N GLN A 381 19.36 -14.43 -11.08
CA GLN A 381 19.69 -15.85 -10.91
C GLN A 381 20.70 -16.06 -9.77
N ASP A 382 21.77 -15.27 -9.73
CA ASP A 382 22.77 -15.34 -8.66
C ASP A 382 22.16 -15.05 -7.30
N LEU A 383 21.26 -14.06 -7.24
CA LEU A 383 20.52 -13.73 -6.03
C LEU A 383 19.61 -14.88 -5.57
N ILE A 384 18.89 -15.52 -6.50
CA ILE A 384 18.06 -16.70 -6.21
C ILE A 384 18.91 -17.83 -5.62
N ASN A 385 20.11 -18.05 -6.17
CA ASN A 385 21.03 -19.08 -5.68
C ASN A 385 21.47 -18.78 -4.23
N ARG A 386 21.87 -17.55 -3.93
CA ARG A 386 22.22 -17.12 -2.56
C ARG A 386 21.06 -17.27 -1.58
N CYS A 387 19.84 -16.94 -2.02
CA CYS A 387 18.66 -17.14 -1.19
C CYS A 387 18.43 -18.63 -0.93
N ASN A 388 18.62 -19.51 -1.92
CA ASN A 388 18.48 -20.96 -1.72
C ASN A 388 19.47 -21.50 -0.67
N GLU A 389 20.72 -21.00 -0.67
CA GLU A 389 21.71 -21.36 0.35
C GLU A 389 21.24 -20.97 1.76
N ALA A 390 20.77 -19.73 1.94
CA ALA A 390 20.25 -19.26 3.23
C ALA A 390 18.98 -20.00 3.66
N LEU A 391 18.12 -20.38 2.71
CA LEU A 391 16.90 -21.16 2.97
C LEU A 391 17.19 -22.60 3.37
N GLY A 392 18.43 -23.09 3.22
CA GLY A 392 18.86 -24.40 3.73
C GLY A 392 18.70 -24.55 5.26
N TYR A 393 18.45 -23.45 5.97
CA TYR A 393 18.05 -23.48 7.38
C TYR A 393 16.70 -24.19 7.61
N PHE A 394 15.76 -24.04 6.67
CA PHE A 394 14.40 -24.57 6.80
C PHE A 394 14.24 -25.93 6.13
N GLY A 395 13.41 -26.79 6.73
CA GLY A 395 12.92 -27.99 6.05
C GLY A 395 12.00 -27.64 4.87
N VAL A 396 11.92 -28.52 3.86
CA VAL A 396 11.06 -28.31 2.69
C VAL A 396 9.58 -28.11 3.07
N GLN A 397 9.11 -28.77 4.13
CA GLN A 397 7.75 -28.60 4.64
C GLN A 397 7.53 -27.22 5.27
N GLU A 398 8.51 -26.68 5.99
CA GLU A 398 8.44 -25.35 6.62
C GLU A 398 8.44 -24.24 5.55
N LEU A 399 9.20 -24.42 4.46
CA LEU A 399 9.21 -23.46 3.35
C LEU A 399 7.85 -23.34 2.64
N LEU A 400 6.97 -24.34 2.78
CA LEU A 400 5.63 -24.38 2.20
C LEU A 400 4.54 -24.05 3.24
N ASP A 401 4.93 -23.88 4.50
CA ASP A 401 4.01 -23.58 5.60
C ASP A 401 3.54 -22.11 5.51
N PRO A 402 2.21 -21.87 5.43
CA PRO A 402 1.68 -20.51 5.37
C PRO A 402 2.09 -19.62 6.53
N ASP A 403 2.23 -20.15 7.74
CA ASP A 403 2.58 -19.34 8.91
C ASP A 403 4.06 -18.91 8.87
N THR A 404 4.94 -19.77 8.36
CA THR A 404 6.33 -19.43 8.08
C THR A 404 6.46 -18.33 7.02
N ILE A 405 5.67 -18.41 5.93
CA ILE A 405 5.63 -17.35 4.89
C ILE A 405 5.18 -16.02 5.50
N ARG A 406 4.11 -16.03 6.29
CA ARG A 406 3.60 -14.83 6.97
C ARG A 406 4.64 -14.22 7.91
N LYS A 407 5.34 -15.05 8.67
CA LYS A 407 6.42 -14.60 9.56
C LYS A 407 7.55 -13.93 8.77
N ALA A 408 7.92 -14.48 7.62
CA ALA A 408 8.94 -13.91 6.75
C ALA A 408 8.51 -12.56 6.16
N GLU A 409 7.26 -12.45 5.70
CA GLU A 409 6.68 -11.20 5.19
C GLU A 409 6.59 -10.12 6.27
N ALA A 410 6.11 -10.46 7.47
CA ALA A 410 6.07 -9.56 8.63
C ALA A 410 7.46 -9.07 9.04
N PHE A 411 8.45 -9.99 9.12
CA PHE A 411 9.82 -9.62 9.46
C PHE A 411 10.42 -8.69 8.40
N MET A 412 10.27 -9.00 7.11
CA MET A 412 10.76 -8.16 6.02
C MET A 412 10.21 -6.73 6.11
N ILE A 413 8.90 -6.55 6.28
CA ILE A 413 8.31 -5.20 6.30
C ILE A 413 8.71 -4.41 7.55
N GLN A 414 8.85 -5.07 8.71
CA GLN A 414 9.35 -4.42 9.93
C GLN A 414 10.77 -3.86 9.73
N GLN A 415 11.64 -4.61 9.05
CA GLN A 415 13.00 -4.14 8.76
C GLN A 415 13.03 -3.04 7.69
N LEU A 416 12.22 -3.15 6.63
CA LEU A 416 12.10 -2.10 5.61
C LEU A 416 11.52 -0.81 6.20
N TYR A 417 10.56 -0.91 7.12
CA TYR A 417 9.99 0.25 7.81
C TYR A 417 11.06 1.05 8.57
N ARG A 418 12.01 0.36 9.23
CA ARG A 418 13.15 1.02 9.91
C ARG A 418 14.12 1.71 8.96
N ARG A 419 14.12 1.33 7.68
CA ARG A 419 14.98 1.89 6.62
C ARG A 419 14.28 2.91 5.73
N ARG A 420 12.98 3.15 5.94
CA ARG A 420 12.22 4.11 5.14
C ARG A 420 12.86 5.49 5.24
N LYS A 421 12.78 6.26 4.16
CA LYS A 421 13.26 7.65 4.17
C LYS A 421 12.10 8.57 4.48
N VAL A 422 12.28 9.49 5.41
CA VAL A 422 11.28 10.50 5.73
C VAL A 422 11.89 11.86 5.45
N GLN A 423 11.21 12.65 4.63
CA GLN A 423 11.60 14.03 4.31
C GLN A 423 10.42 14.95 4.60
N THR A 424 10.67 16.06 5.28
CA THR A 424 9.65 17.10 5.47
C THR A 424 9.88 18.22 4.47
N VAL A 425 8.82 18.59 3.76
CA VAL A 425 8.79 19.64 2.75
C VAL A 425 8.03 20.85 3.32
N THR A 426 8.66 22.02 3.37
CA THR A 426 8.06 23.31 3.73
C THR A 426 8.26 24.36 2.61
N ALA A 427 7.92 25.63 2.88
CA ALA A 427 8.21 26.73 1.96
C ALA A 427 9.73 27.05 1.83
N GLU A 428 10.53 26.60 2.80
CA GLU A 428 11.98 26.84 2.91
C GLU A 428 12.79 25.56 2.63
N VAL A 429 14.12 25.71 2.62
CA VAL A 429 15.15 24.79 2.08
C VAL A 429 14.76 23.31 2.08
N GLN A 430 14.90 22.70 0.90
CA GLN A 430 14.57 21.30 0.64
C GLN A 430 15.84 20.54 0.26
N GLN A 431 15.86 19.24 0.54
CA GLN A 431 16.85 18.32 0.00
C GLN A 431 16.24 17.54 -1.18
N ASP A 432 17.10 16.87 -1.94
CA ASP A 432 16.66 15.96 -2.99
C ASP A 432 15.91 14.76 -2.39
N LEU A 433 14.68 14.49 -2.86
CA LEU A 433 14.02 13.21 -2.60
C LEU A 433 14.45 12.21 -3.66
N ILE A 434 14.90 11.04 -3.20
CA ILE A 434 15.43 9.98 -4.05
C ILE A 434 14.51 8.77 -4.03
N LEU A 435 13.90 8.45 -5.17
CA LEU A 435 13.13 7.21 -5.39
C LEU A 435 13.99 6.17 -6.16
N PRO A 436 13.81 4.87 -5.90
CA PRO A 436 14.50 3.84 -6.67
C PRO A 436 14.02 3.88 -8.13
N THR A 437 14.95 3.81 -9.08
CA THR A 437 14.62 3.85 -10.52
C THR A 437 13.65 2.76 -10.92
N THR A 438 13.74 1.59 -10.28
CA THR A 438 12.84 0.45 -10.53
C THR A 438 11.39 0.76 -10.17
N ALA A 439 11.11 1.76 -9.33
CA ALA A 439 9.74 2.25 -9.08
C ALA A 439 8.98 2.53 -10.38
N LEU A 440 9.64 3.12 -11.37
CA LEU A 440 9.04 3.56 -12.63
C LEU A 440 9.48 2.75 -13.85
N SER A 441 10.42 1.82 -13.66
CA SER A 441 11.00 1.05 -14.77
C SER A 441 10.89 -0.46 -14.58
N SER A 442 10.56 -0.96 -13.40
CA SER A 442 10.54 -2.39 -13.00
C SER A 442 11.89 -3.14 -13.17
N THR A 443 12.83 -2.60 -13.94
CA THR A 443 14.09 -3.21 -14.38
C THR A 443 15.24 -2.21 -14.30
N HIS A 444 16.48 -2.69 -14.30
CA HIS A 444 17.70 -1.88 -14.21
C HIS A 444 18.26 -1.42 -15.56
N TRP A 445 17.44 -1.45 -16.62
CA TRP A 445 17.84 -1.16 -18.01
C TRP A 445 18.59 0.16 -18.19
N ARG A 446 18.34 1.17 -17.34
CA ARG A 446 19.09 2.42 -17.34
C ARG A 446 20.17 2.37 -16.25
N LYS A 447 21.39 1.96 -16.61
CA LYS A 447 22.56 1.80 -15.71
C LYS A 447 22.87 3.01 -14.80
N GLN A 448 22.36 4.21 -15.08
CA GLN A 448 22.35 5.32 -14.13
C GLN A 448 21.09 6.19 -14.29
N LYS A 449 20.30 6.31 -13.22
CA LYS A 449 20.11 7.52 -12.40
C LYS A 449 18.95 7.24 -11.46
N LYS A 450 19.18 7.44 -10.17
CA LYS A 450 18.10 7.50 -9.19
C LYS A 450 17.05 8.52 -9.69
N ILE A 451 15.78 8.29 -9.38
CA ILE A 451 14.77 9.31 -9.64
C ILE A 451 14.96 10.37 -8.57
N VAL A 452 15.35 11.58 -8.98
CA VAL A 452 15.64 12.69 -8.08
C VAL A 452 14.57 13.76 -8.24
N LEU A 453 13.75 13.94 -7.20
CA LEU A 453 12.84 15.08 -7.12
C LEU A 453 13.58 16.22 -6.41
N THR A 454 13.96 17.22 -7.19
CA THR A 454 14.76 18.35 -6.70
C THR A 454 13.95 19.26 -5.76
N PRO A 455 14.63 20.06 -4.93
CA PRO A 455 14.03 21.13 -4.13
C PRO A 455 12.99 21.98 -4.86
N ALA A 456 13.26 22.34 -6.12
CA ALA A 456 12.38 23.17 -6.92
C ALA A 456 11.05 22.45 -7.25
N ILE A 457 11.11 21.16 -7.59
CA ILE A 457 9.93 20.34 -7.87
C ILE A 457 9.10 20.17 -6.59
N LEU A 458 9.76 19.82 -5.48
CA LEU A 458 9.10 19.62 -4.19
C LEU A 458 8.39 20.90 -3.71
N LYS A 459 9.05 22.05 -3.83
CA LYS A 459 8.47 23.36 -3.48
C LYS A 459 7.28 23.72 -4.37
N ARG A 460 7.36 23.43 -5.68
CA ARG A 460 6.25 23.65 -6.60
C ARG A 460 5.05 22.79 -6.24
N CYS A 461 5.25 21.50 -5.95
CA CYS A 461 4.19 20.60 -5.49
C CYS A 461 3.57 21.07 -4.17
N PHE A 462 4.40 21.49 -3.21
CA PHE A 462 3.92 22.06 -1.94
C PHE A 462 3.01 23.28 -2.18
N GLY A 463 3.44 24.22 -3.03
CA GLY A 463 2.63 25.40 -3.37
C GLY A 463 1.29 25.04 -4.00
N GLU A 464 1.27 24.08 -4.93
CA GLU A 464 0.02 23.65 -5.58
C GLU A 464 -0.97 22.98 -4.63
N ILE A 465 -0.48 22.16 -3.69
CA ILE A 465 -1.33 21.55 -2.67
C ILE A 465 -1.88 22.64 -1.74
N SER A 466 -1.03 23.60 -1.36
CA SER A 466 -1.43 24.73 -0.51
C SER A 466 -2.59 25.53 -1.09
N LEU A 467 -2.63 25.76 -2.42
CA LEU A 467 -3.76 26.43 -3.09
C LEU A 467 -5.11 25.72 -2.90
N HIS A 468 -5.10 24.43 -2.54
CA HIS A 468 -6.32 23.67 -2.30
C HIS A 468 -6.80 23.70 -0.86
N CYS A 469 -6.01 24.24 0.08
CA CYS A 469 -6.44 24.46 1.46
C CYS A 469 -7.55 25.52 1.54
N THR A 470 -8.48 25.35 2.47
CA THR A 470 -9.69 26.19 2.62
C THR A 470 -9.39 27.68 2.76
N LYS A 471 -8.37 28.08 3.53
CA LYS A 471 -8.05 29.51 3.68
C LYS A 471 -7.64 30.18 2.37
N ASN A 472 -6.87 29.49 1.53
CA ASN A 472 -6.44 30.00 0.21
C ASN A 472 -7.57 30.03 -0.84
N ARG A 473 -8.79 29.55 -0.52
CA ARG A 473 -9.96 29.61 -1.40
C ARG A 473 -10.94 30.74 -1.09
N VAL A 474 -10.72 31.44 0.02
CA VAL A 474 -11.60 32.51 0.52
C VAL A 474 -11.06 33.90 0.15
N GLU A 475 -9.88 33.95 -0.48
CA GLU A 475 -9.35 35.12 -1.20
C GLU A 475 -9.81 35.13 -2.66
#